data_AF-A0A7K2TAB6-F1
#
_entry.id   AF-A0A7K2TAB6-F1
#
_cell.length_a   1.000
_cell.length_b   1.000
_cell.length_c   1.000
_cell.angle_alpha   90.00
_cell.angle_beta   90.00
_cell.angle_gamma   90.00
#
_symmetry.space_group_name_H-M   'P 1'
#
loop_
_entity.id
_entity.type
_entity.pdbx_description
1 polymer ?
#
loop_
_entity_poly.entity_id
_entity_poly.type
_entity_poly.pdbx_seq_one_letter_code
_entity_poly.pdbx_strand_id
1 'polypeptide(L)' 'MARRSEPVPFAFVSEADGFRSNVTPPPRERLSPGRLAGRSLLGLTIVAGLVGSLVLGMPALSADQPSRQQQNQATDGR' A
#
# COMPACT_ATOMS: atom_id res chain seq x y z
N MET A 1 25.17 22.41 0.22
CA MET A 1 25.65 23.07 1.45
C MET A 1 26.62 22.12 2.14
N ALA A 2 27.92 22.44 2.15
CA ALA A 2 28.93 21.64 2.83
C ALA A 2 28.77 21.81 4.34
N ARG A 3 28.43 20.74 5.06
CA ARG A 3 28.36 20.73 6.52
C ARG A 3 29.80 20.64 7.04
N ARG A 4 30.27 21.66 7.75
CA ARG A 4 31.56 21.63 8.47
C ARG A 4 31.47 20.52 9.51
N SER A 5 32.28 19.49 9.35
CA SER A 5 32.50 18.47 10.38
C SER A 5 33.58 18.98 11.33
N GLU A 6 33.22 19.14 12.60
CA GLU A 6 34.11 19.60 13.66
C GLU A 6 34.91 18.39 14.19
N PRO A 7 36.25 18.48 14.33
CA PRO A 7 37.07 17.34 14.70
C PRO A 7 36.90 17.04 16.19
N VAL A 8 36.06 16.06 16.52
CA VAL A 8 35.94 15.54 17.89
C VAL A 8 37.08 14.55 18.16
N PRO A 9 37.80 14.67 19.29
CA PRO A 9 39.08 13.98 19.54
C PRO A 9 38.99 12.46 19.75
N PHE A 10 37.79 11.87 19.73
CA PHE A 10 37.57 10.43 19.73
C PHE A 10 36.39 10.10 18.80
N ALA A 11 36.48 10.47 17.52
CA ALA A 11 35.65 9.80 16.54
C ALA A 11 36.04 8.31 16.56
N PHE A 12 35.27 7.47 17.26
CA PHE A 12 35.25 6.03 17.02
C PHE A 12 34.69 5.84 15.62
N VAL A 13 35.58 6.02 14.63
CA VAL A 13 35.41 5.41 13.32
C VAL A 13 35.36 3.93 13.63
N SER A 14 34.15 3.36 13.62
CA SER A 14 34.01 1.93 13.81
C SER A 14 34.91 1.27 12.78
N GLU A 15 35.99 0.63 13.23
CA GLU A 15 36.84 -0.27 12.44
C GLU A 15 36.06 -1.55 12.06
N ALA A 16 34.75 -1.41 11.84
CA ALA A 16 33.86 -2.37 11.24
C ALA A 16 33.83 -2.22 9.70
N ASP A 17 34.47 -1.19 9.13
CA ASP A 17 34.62 -1.04 7.66
C ASP A 17 35.50 -2.13 7.03
N GLY A 18 36.14 -2.96 7.86
CA GLY A 18 37.11 -3.97 7.44
C GLY A 18 36.61 -5.41 7.32
N PHE A 19 35.33 -5.72 7.58
CA PHE A 19 34.85 -7.09 7.34
C PHE A 19 34.66 -7.32 5.83
N ARG A 20 35.77 -7.61 5.16
CA ARG A 20 35.80 -8.16 3.80
C ARG A 20 35.21 -9.56 3.85
N SER A 21 33.88 -9.66 3.82
CA SER A 21 33.24 -10.92 3.50
C SER A 21 33.81 -11.36 2.15
N ASN A 22 34.49 -12.51 2.13
CA ASN A 22 34.93 -13.18 0.90
C ASN A 22 33.72 -13.82 0.20
N VAL A 23 32.64 -13.06 0.12
CA VAL A 23 31.37 -13.45 -0.44
C VAL A 23 31.00 -12.29 -1.32
N THR A 24 31.32 -12.42 -2.60
CA THR A 24 30.77 -11.53 -3.63
C THR A 24 29.26 -11.50 -3.43
N PRO A 25 28.65 -10.34 -3.17
CA PRO A 25 27.20 -10.25 -3.00
C PRO A 25 26.54 -10.94 -4.19
N PRO A 26 25.59 -11.87 -3.98
CA PRO A 26 24.96 -12.56 -5.09
C PRO A 26 24.38 -11.53 -6.06
N PRO A 27 24.52 -11.73 -7.39
CA PRO A 27 23.96 -10.82 -8.37
C PRO A 27 22.49 -10.58 -8.06
N ARG A 28 22.10 -9.31 -7.97
CA ARG A 28 20.70 -8.95 -7.73
C ARG A 28 19.84 -9.62 -8.80
N GLU A 29 18.93 -10.49 -8.37
CA GLU A 29 18.05 -11.22 -9.28
C GLU A 29 17.21 -10.19 -10.05
N ARG A 30 17.48 -10.05 -11.34
CA ARG A 30 16.73 -9.14 -12.19
C ARG A 30 15.33 -9.71 -12.35
N LEU A 31 14.32 -8.89 -12.10
CA LEU A 31 12.94 -9.27 -12.30
C LEU A 31 12.76 -9.70 -13.76
N SER A 32 12.48 -10.99 -13.97
CA SER A 32 12.13 -11.51 -15.28
C SER A 32 10.87 -10.80 -15.80
N PRO A 33 10.79 -10.45 -17.10
CA PRO A 33 9.62 -9.79 -17.68
C PRO A 33 8.33 -10.59 -17.45
N GLY A 34 8.39 -11.93 -17.43
CA GLY A 34 7.24 -12.77 -17.09
C GLY A 34 6.75 -12.59 -15.65
N ARG A 35 7.66 -12.33 -14.71
CA ARG A 35 7.32 -12.06 -13.30
C ARG A 35 6.64 -10.71 -13.13
N LEU A 36 7.04 -9.71 -13.92
CA LEU A 36 6.38 -8.41 -13.94
C LEU A 36 4.97 -8.52 -14.54
N ALA A 37 4.86 -9.18 -15.71
CA ALA A 37 3.58 -9.42 -16.37
C ALA A 37 2.58 -10.17 -15.46
N GLY A 38 3.04 -11.22 -14.76
CA GLY A 38 2.20 -11.97 -13.84
C GLY A 38 1.69 -11.13 -12.66
N ARG A 39 2.57 -10.32 -12.03
CA ARG A 39 2.18 -9.42 -10.92
C ARG A 39 1.21 -8.35 -11.38
N SER A 40 1.45 -7.77 -12.56
CA SER A 40 0.55 -6.79 -13.16
C SER A 40 -0.81 -7.39 -13.48
N LEU A 41 -0.86 -8.57 -14.10
CA LEU A 41 -2.11 -9.25 -14.44
C LEU A 41 -2.95 -9.54 -13.20
N LEU A 42 -2.32 -10.09 -12.15
CA LEU A 42 -3.00 -10.37 -10.88
C LEU A 42 -3.60 -9.11 -10.27
N GLY A 43 -2.81 -8.02 -10.21
CA GLY A 43 -3.26 -6.74 -9.70
C GLY A 43 -4.44 -6.18 -10.51
N LEU A 44 -4.35 -6.24 -11.84
CA LEU A 44 -5.40 -5.75 -12.73
C LEU A 44 -6.71 -6.53 -12.56
N THR A 45 -6.64 -7.85 -12.41
CA THR A 45 -7.82 -8.70 -12.18
C THR A 45 -8.52 -8.36 -10.87
N ILE A 46 -7.75 -8.16 -9.78
CA ILE A 46 -8.30 -7.79 -8.48
C ILE A 46 -9.01 -6.44 -8.58
N VAL A 47 -8.35 -5.44 -9.17
CA VAL A 47 -8.94 -4.10 -9.36
C VAL A 47 -10.19 -4.17 -10.23
N ALA A 48 -10.17 -4.91 -11.33
CA ALA A 48 -11.33 -5.09 -12.20
C ALA A 48 -12.51 -5.75 -11.48
N GLY A 49 -12.25 -6.77 -10.64
CA GLY A 49 -13.28 -7.41 -9.82
C GLY A 49 -13.90 -6.46 -8.80
N LEU A 50 -13.07 -5.64 -8.13
CA LEU A 50 -13.55 -4.63 -7.18
C LEU A 50 -14.40 -3.55 -7.86
N VAL A 51 -13.92 -3.01 -8.99
CA VAL A 51 -14.68 -2.02 -9.77
C VAL A 51 -15.98 -2.63 -10.29
N GLY A 52 -15.93 -3.86 -10.82
CA GLY A 52 -17.11 -4.58 -11.29
C GLY A 52 -18.15 -4.78 -10.18
N SER A 53 -17.72 -5.19 -8.98
CA SER A 53 -18.59 -5.32 -7.82
C SER A 53 -19.19 -3.98 -7.40
N LEU A 54 -18.42 -2.89 -7.45
CA LEU A 54 -18.92 -1.56 -7.10
C LEU A 54 -19.96 -1.05 -8.11
N VAL A 55 -19.68 -1.19 -9.41
CA VAL A 55 -20.61 -0.79 -10.47
C VAL A 55 -21.92 -1.57 -10.36
N LEU A 56 -21.84 -2.87 -10.09
CA LEU A 56 -23.02 -3.72 -9.94
C LEU A 56 -23.76 -3.48 -8.62
N GLY A 57 -23.06 -3.06 -7.56
CA GLY A 57 -23.63 -2.77 -6.24
C GLY A 57 -24.19 -1.34 -6.09
N MET A 58 -23.73 -0.37 -6.90
CA MET A 58 -24.18 1.03 -6.89
C MET A 58 -25.71 1.23 -6.89
N PRO A 59 -26.51 0.46 -7.66
CA PRO A 59 -27.98 0.56 -7.61
C PRO A 59 -28.56 0.22 -6.23
N ALA A 60 -27.94 -0.67 -5.46
CA ALA A 60 -28.39 -1.01 -4.11
C ALA A 60 -28.03 0.07 -3.07
N LEU A 61 -26.98 0.86 -3.31
CA LEU A 61 -26.67 2.06 -2.50
C LEU A 61 -27.53 3.26 -2.90
N SER A 62 -28.06 3.26 -4.12
CA SER A 62 -29.00 4.27 -4.60
C SER A 62 -30.37 3.94 -4.00
N ALA A 63 -30.57 4.31 -2.74
CA ALA A 63 -31.91 4.39 -2.18
C ALA A 63 -32.65 5.47 -2.97
N ASP A 64 -33.45 5.05 -3.94
CA ASP A 64 -34.51 5.89 -4.50
C ASP A 64 -35.32 6.34 -3.29
N GLN A 65 -35.26 7.63 -2.94
CA GLN A 65 -36.01 8.14 -1.80
C GLN A 65 -37.50 8.17 -2.21
N PRO A 66 -38.39 7.31 -1.69
CA PRO A 66 -39.71 7.82 -1.43
C PRO A 66 -39.51 8.81 -0.29
N SER A 67 -39.65 10.10 -0.60
CA SER A 67 -39.81 11.16 0.38
C SER A 67 -41.12 11.01 1.15
N ARG A 68 -41.40 9.84 1.74
CA ARG A 68 -42.63 9.55 2.45
C ARG A 68 -42.40 8.57 3.59
N GLN A 69 -42.18 9.16 4.75
CA GLN A 69 -42.76 8.67 6.01
C GLN A 69 -42.27 7.30 6.48
N GLN A 70 -41.01 7.20 6.90
CA GLN A 70 -40.67 6.31 8.00
C GLN A 70 -40.56 7.14 9.28
N GLN A 71 -41.70 7.73 9.66
CA GLN A 71 -41.88 8.36 10.97
C GLN A 71 -41.79 7.24 12.00
N ASN A 72 -40.76 7.27 12.84
CA ASN A 72 -40.64 6.41 14.01
C ASN A 72 -41.94 6.48 14.84
N GLN A 73 -42.83 5.48 14.71
CA GLN A 73 -43.99 5.31 15.59
C GLN A 73 -43.61 4.68 16.94
N ALA A 74 -42.33 4.66 17.31
CA ALA A 74 -41.86 4.15 18.59
C ALA A 74 -41.90 5.20 19.73
N THR A 75 -42.54 6.35 19.52
CA THR A 75 -42.68 7.42 20.54
C THR A 75 -44.11 7.94 20.59
N ASP A 76 -45.11 7.05 20.54
CA ASP A 76 -46.51 7.42 20.82
C ASP A 76 -47.12 6.42 21.82
N GLY A 77 -46.58 6.47 23.04
CA GLY A 77 -46.95 5.60 24.16
C GLY A 77 -46.76 6.33 25.48
N ARG A 78 -47.63 7.28 25.78
CA ARG A 78 -47.89 7.83 27.11
C ARG A 78 -49.37 8.07 27.29
#